data_AF-A0A9D5LE04-F1
#
_entry.id   AF-A0A9D5LE04-F1
#
_cell.length_a   1.000
_cell.length_b   1.000
_cell.length_c   1.000
_cell.angle_alpha   90.00
_cell.angle_beta   90.00
_cell.angle_gamma   90.00
#
_symmetry.space_group_name_H-M   'P 1'
#
loop_
_entity.id
_entity.type
_entity.pdbx_description
1 polymer ?
#
loop_
_entity_poly.entity_id
_entity_poly.type
_entity_poly.pdbx_seq_one_letter_code
_entity_poly.pdbx_strand_id
1 'polypeptide(L)'
;MDIQEILAQLKEKFGDSFDISKVTSALKLLDLKNLSLPDIISKLHADGLLSSVGNLNIDSIKDNVVDGLKSKAGGMLGGIFGK
;
A
#
# COMPACT_ATOMS: atom_id res chain seq x y z
N MET A 1 -7.60 12.47 5.69
CA MET A 1 -7.99 11.12 6.13
C MET A 1 -7.76 11.03 7.62
N ASP A 2 -8.67 10.44 8.37
CA ASP A 2 -8.53 10.28 9.82
C ASP A 2 -7.88 8.93 10.17
N ILE A 3 -7.11 8.87 11.25
CA ILE A 3 -6.48 7.61 11.71
C ILE A 3 -7.55 6.57 12.03
N GLN A 4 -8.66 6.95 12.66
CA GLN A 4 -9.77 6.03 12.96
C GLN A 4 -10.41 5.51 11.68
N GLU A 5 -10.57 6.36 10.67
CA GLU A 5 -11.11 5.98 9.36
C GLU A 5 -10.19 4.99 8.63
N ILE A 6 -8.86 5.16 8.73
CA ILE A 6 -7.88 4.21 8.20
C ILE A 6 -7.95 2.88 8.96
N LEU A 7 -7.94 2.92 10.29
CA LEU A 7 -7.99 1.71 11.13
C LEU A 7 -9.28 0.91 10.90
N ALA A 8 -10.42 1.57 10.73
CA ALA A 8 -11.67 0.92 10.38
C ALA A 8 -11.58 0.18 9.03
N GLN A 9 -11.02 0.83 8.01
CA GLN A 9 -10.82 0.22 6.69
C GLN A 9 -9.79 -0.92 6.72
N LEU A 10 -8.72 -0.78 7.51
CA LEU A 10 -7.74 -1.86 7.71
C LEU A 10 -8.38 -3.05 8.43
N LYS A 11 -9.20 -2.81 9.46
CA LYS A 11 -9.92 -3.85 10.18
C LYS A 11 -10.94 -4.56 9.28
N GLU A 12 -11.63 -3.82 8.41
CA GLU A 12 -12.55 -4.40 7.42
C GLU A 12 -11.80 -5.28 6.40
N LYS A 13 -10.61 -4.86 5.94
CA LYS A 13 -9.80 -5.59 4.95
C LYS A 13 -9.00 -6.76 5.51
N PHE A 14 -8.42 -6.61 6.70
CA PHE A 14 -7.43 -7.53 7.26
C PHE A 14 -7.89 -8.20 8.56
N GLY A 15 -9.07 -7.86 9.08
CA GLY A 15 -9.59 -8.38 10.34
C GLY A 15 -8.69 -8.00 11.52
N ASP A 16 -8.51 -8.92 12.47
CA ASP A 16 -7.61 -8.78 13.61
C ASP A 16 -6.16 -9.27 13.31
N SER A 17 -5.78 -9.38 12.03
CA SER A 17 -4.47 -9.91 11.59
C SER A 17 -3.32 -8.88 11.65
N PHE A 18 -3.53 -7.76 12.34
CA PHE A 18 -2.52 -6.72 12.52
C PHE A 18 -2.59 -6.13 13.93
N ASP A 19 -1.46 -5.61 14.39
CA ASP A 19 -1.37 -4.97 15.70
C ASP A 19 -1.84 -3.52 15.60
N ILE A 20 -3.07 -3.25 16.06
CA ILE A 20 -3.69 -1.93 16.04
C ILE A 20 -2.80 -0.88 16.73
N SER A 21 -2.10 -1.24 17.81
CA SER A 21 -1.25 -0.28 18.55
C SER A 21 -0.02 0.11 17.74
N LYS A 22 0.62 -0.87 17.08
CA LYS A 22 1.78 -0.60 16.21
C LYS A 22 1.37 0.16 14.95
N VAL A 23 0.27 -0.26 14.30
CA VAL A 23 -0.28 0.44 13.12
C VAL A 23 -0.66 1.87 13.47
N THR A 24 -1.35 2.11 14.59
CA THR A 24 -1.70 3.46 15.04
C THR A 24 -0.45 4.32 15.25
N SER A 25 0.61 3.75 15.84
CA SER A 25 1.86 4.47 16.08
C SER A 25 2.56 4.81 14.76
N ALA A 26 2.59 3.89 13.80
CA ALA A 26 3.15 4.15 12.47
C ALA A 26 2.34 5.23 11.73
N LEU A 27 1.01 5.15 11.75
CA LEU A 27 0.14 6.15 11.11
C LEU A 27 0.35 7.56 11.68
N LYS A 28 0.65 7.70 12.98
CA LYS A 28 0.97 8.99 13.61
C LYS A 28 2.28 9.61 13.12
N LEU A 29 3.22 8.79 12.67
CA LEU A 29 4.51 9.25 12.11
C LEU A 29 4.41 9.58 10.61
N LEU A 30 3.28 9.23 9.98
CA LEU A 30 3.04 9.46 8.56
C LEU A 30 2.24 10.74 8.33
N ASP A 31 2.59 11.48 7.28
CA ASP A 31 1.78 12.61 6.82
C ASP A 31 0.57 12.11 6.01
N LEU A 32 -0.49 11.72 6.73
CA LEU A 32 -1.72 11.14 6.17
C LEU A 32 -2.52 12.09 5.26
N LYS A 33 -2.14 13.37 5.20
CA LYS A 33 -2.79 14.37 4.36
C LYS A 33 -2.41 14.20 2.88
N ASN A 34 -1.21 13.69 2.62
CA ASN A 34 -0.68 13.50 1.28
C ASN A 34 -0.63 12.03 0.84
N LEU A 35 -1.11 11.11 1.68
CA LEU A 35 -1.08 9.68 1.41
C LEU A 35 -2.47 9.13 1.14
N SER A 36 -2.58 8.28 0.13
CA SER A 36 -3.78 7.51 -0.14
C SER A 36 -3.80 6.23 0.72
N LEU A 37 -4.97 5.64 0.94
CA LEU A 37 -5.10 4.37 1.64
C LEU A 37 -4.18 3.25 1.09
N PRO A 38 -4.05 3.04 -0.24
CA PRO A 38 -3.11 2.04 -0.76
C PRO A 38 -1.63 2.37 -0.49
N ASP A 39 -1.24 3.64 -0.46
CA ASP A 39 0.12 4.04 -0.05
C ASP A 39 0.36 3.72 1.44
N ILE A 40 -0.65 3.99 2.27
CA ILE A 40 -0.63 3.69 3.70
C ILE A 40 -0.51 2.18 3.92
N ILE A 41 -1.31 1.37 3.25
CA ILE A 41 -1.24 -0.10 3.31
C ILE A 41 0.15 -0.59 2.89
N SER A 42 0.70 -0.05 1.79
CA SER A 42 2.03 -0.43 1.31
C SER A 42 3.13 -0.11 2.31
N LYS A 43 3.07 1.07 2.96
CA LYS A 43 4.00 1.44 4.03
C LYS A 43 3.87 0.55 5.26
N LEU A 44 2.65 0.34 5.75
CA LEU A 44 2.41 -0.53 6.91
C LEU A 44 2.84 -1.98 6.63
N HIS A 45 2.73 -2.44 5.38
CA HIS A 45 3.21 -3.75 4.98
C HIS A 45 4.75 -3.81 4.88
N ALA A 46 5.39 -2.75 4.35
CA ALA A 46 6.85 -2.62 4.31
C ALA A 46 7.48 -2.58 5.72
N ASP A 47 6.79 -1.97 6.68
CA ASP A 47 7.15 -1.99 8.11
C ASP A 47 6.80 -3.32 8.81
N GLY A 48 6.20 -4.29 8.11
CA GLY A 48 5.81 -5.59 8.67
C GLY A 48 4.66 -5.52 9.67
N LEU A 49 3.86 -4.45 9.64
CA LEU A 49 2.77 -4.20 10.60
C LEU A 49 1.45 -4.83 10.17
N LEU A 50 1.23 -4.97 8.87
CA LEU A 50 0.10 -5.73 8.32
C LEU A 50 0.60 -7.15 8.04
N SER A 51 0.26 -8.08 8.91
CA SER A 51 0.80 -9.45 8.87
C SER A 51 -0.19 -10.47 8.29
N SER A 52 -1.17 -10.01 7.51
CA SER A 52 -2.23 -10.89 7.00
C SER A 52 -1.69 -11.83 5.94
N VAL A 53 -1.38 -13.03 6.43
CA VAL A 53 -1.18 -14.32 5.75
C VAL A 53 0.18 -14.50 5.08
N GLY A 54 0.89 -15.55 5.53
CA GLY A 54 2.08 -16.12 4.90
C GLY A 54 1.83 -16.73 3.52
N ASN A 55 1.30 -15.95 2.58
CA ASN A 55 1.27 -16.29 1.15
C ASN A 55 1.22 -15.09 0.20
N LEU A 56 1.38 -13.85 0.67
CA LEU A 56 1.77 -12.78 -0.25
C LEU A 56 3.29 -12.82 -0.39
N ASN A 57 3.74 -13.71 -1.26
CA ASN A 57 5.02 -13.58 -1.94
C ASN A 57 5.31 -12.09 -2.15
N ILE A 58 6.38 -11.59 -1.54
CA ILE A 58 6.94 -10.24 -1.79
C ILE A 58 7.13 -9.98 -3.30
N ASP A 59 7.14 -11.05 -4.10
CA ASP A 59 7.10 -11.06 -5.56
C ASP A 59 5.81 -10.48 -6.18
N SER A 60 4.62 -10.76 -5.66
CA SER A 60 3.34 -10.35 -6.30
C SER A 60 2.93 -8.89 -6.03
N ILE A 61 3.37 -8.32 -4.89
CA ILE A 61 3.16 -6.90 -4.58
C ILE A 61 4.18 -6.04 -5.32
N LYS A 62 5.41 -6.53 -5.50
CA LYS A 62 6.36 -5.88 -6.40
C LYS A 62 5.78 -5.80 -7.80
N ASP A 63 5.16 -6.86 -8.31
CA ASP A 63 4.61 -6.84 -9.65
C ASP A 63 3.47 -5.80 -9.81
N ASN A 64 2.51 -5.71 -8.89
CA ASN A 64 1.40 -4.76 -9.05
C ASN A 64 1.75 -3.29 -8.73
N VAL A 65 2.65 -3.03 -7.78
CA VAL A 65 3.08 -1.66 -7.44
C VAL A 65 4.12 -1.15 -8.44
N VAL A 66 5.07 -2.00 -8.85
CA VAL A 66 6.04 -1.67 -9.91
C VAL A 66 5.35 -1.58 -11.26
N ASP A 67 4.39 -2.43 -11.60
CA ASP A 67 3.66 -2.34 -12.88
C ASP A 67 2.70 -1.15 -12.91
N GLY A 68 2.06 -0.76 -11.79
CA GLY A 68 1.30 0.49 -11.72
C GLY A 68 2.17 1.75 -11.87
N LEU A 69 3.40 1.73 -11.33
CA LEU A 69 4.39 2.80 -11.50
C LEU A 69 5.07 2.78 -12.88
N LYS A 70 5.36 1.60 -13.45
CA LYS A 70 5.89 1.44 -14.81
C LYS A 70 4.85 1.71 -15.88
N SER A 71 3.60 1.30 -15.73
CA SER A 71 2.53 1.60 -16.69
C SER A 71 2.21 3.10 -16.72
N LYS A 72 2.35 3.82 -15.59
CA LYS A 72 2.34 5.28 -15.58
C LYS A 72 3.58 5.91 -16.23
N ALA A 73 4.73 5.26 -16.20
CA ALA A 73 5.98 5.75 -16.83
C ALA A 73 6.16 5.30 -18.30
N GLY A 74 5.51 4.20 -18.71
CA GLY A 74 5.64 3.54 -20.00
C GLY A 74 4.53 3.89 -21.00
N GLY A 75 3.46 4.55 -20.54
CA GLY A 75 2.37 5.04 -21.39
C GLY A 75 2.75 6.16 -22.38
N MET A 76 4.00 6.66 -22.36
CA MET A 76 4.47 7.70 -23.29
C MET A 76 5.55 7.23 -24.28
N LEU A 77 6.05 5.99 -24.20
CA LEU A 77 7.08 5.46 -25.12
C LEU A 77 6.63 4.13 -25.71
N GLY A 78 5.87 4.17 -26.79
CA GLY A 78 5.49 2.96 -27.54
C GLY A 78 4.49 3.22 -28.67
N GLY A 79 3.83 4.38 -28.70
CA GLY A 79 2.84 4.75 -29.71
C GLY A 79 3.34 5.64 -30.85
N ILE A 80 4.63 5.98 -30.90
CA ILE A 80 5.22 6.78 -31.99
C ILE A 80 6.49 6.07 -32.47
N PHE A 81 6.74 6.08 -33.79
CA PHE A 81 7.73 5.27 -34.53
C PHE A 81 7.28 3.81 -34.75
N GLY A 82 6.42 3.49 -35.72
CA GLY A 82 6.06 4.27 -36.90
C GLY A 82 7.21 4.33 -37.91
N LYS A 83 7.74 3.20 -38.39
CA LYS A 83 8.08 2.95 -39.80
C LYS A 83 8.62 1.54 -40.02
#